data_AF-A0A3N5CVM0-F1
#
_entry.id   AF-A0A3N5CVM0-F1
#
_cell.length_a   1.000
_cell.length_b   1.000
_cell.length_c   1.000
_cell.angle_alpha   90.00
_cell.angle_beta   90.00
_cell.angle_gamma   90.00
#
_symmetry.space_group_name_H-M   'P 1'
#
loop_
_entity.id
_entity.type
_entity.pdbx_description
1 polymer ?
#
loop_
_entity_poly.entity_id
_entity_poly.type
_entity_poly.pdbx_seq_one_letter_code
_entity_poly.pdbx_strand_id
1 'polypeptide(L)'
;MSEFVTPTAQSPVGRRTFLGGALAGSLLALPGCSSFGGFSLTDAVRRLLYVSSEQAFMTLTAPGGFWDEQVAQLGLANLLGTRGTVLSGILTSSLFKSRLEGAFADIAIEGAERAAPLVADAVRVIGIQNALALVNGEPTAATAFLRQNMGTTLVEAMVPELGEAMRIANEPLVGELLAGLTGVDVGGVARSFSRTIDDAIWTQMGREEANIRANPRATNDPLLIGVFGAEAAARGY
;
A
#
# COMPACT_ATOMS: atom_id res chain seq x y z
N MET A 1 44.74 -65.07 72.53
CA MET A 1 43.96 -64.82 71.30
C MET A 1 42.60 -64.31 71.73
N SER A 2 42.46 -62.99 71.72
CA SER A 2 41.25 -62.16 71.82
C SER A 2 40.34 -62.44 70.59
N GLU A 3 39.03 -62.22 70.49
CA GLU A 3 38.03 -61.28 71.03
C GLU A 3 36.66 -62.00 71.02
N PHE A 4 35.87 -61.97 72.10
CA PHE A 4 34.75 -61.06 72.40
C PHE A 4 33.72 -60.79 71.28
N VAL A 5 32.50 -61.21 71.60
CA VAL A 5 31.21 -61.03 70.91
C VAL A 5 30.75 -59.57 70.92
N THR A 6 30.12 -59.10 69.84
CA THR A 6 29.15 -57.99 69.88
C THR A 6 27.97 -58.29 68.94
N PRO A 7 26.70 -58.23 69.40
CA PRO A 7 25.53 -58.34 68.55
C PRO A 7 25.08 -56.94 68.09
N THR A 8 24.82 -56.76 66.79
CA THR A 8 24.10 -55.58 66.29
C THR A 8 22.63 -55.90 66.10
N ALA A 9 21.81 -54.97 66.59
CA ALA A 9 20.41 -55.14 66.97
C ALA A 9 19.42 -55.31 65.80
N GLN A 10 18.35 -56.05 66.09
CA GLN A 10 17.13 -56.14 65.30
C GLN A 10 16.20 -54.94 65.56
N SER A 11 15.66 -54.38 64.45
CA SER A 11 14.27 -53.87 64.28
C SER A 11 13.86 -52.56 65.00
N PRO A 12 12.80 -51.83 64.56
CA PRO A 12 11.77 -52.18 63.58
C PRO A 12 11.48 -51.14 62.48
N VAL A 13 10.83 -51.63 61.42
CA VAL A 13 10.19 -50.86 60.36
C VAL A 13 9.15 -49.90 60.93
N GLY A 14 9.43 -48.60 60.85
CA GLY A 14 8.49 -47.53 61.17
C GLY A 14 7.46 -47.32 60.06
N ARG A 15 6.24 -47.85 60.25
CA ARG A 15 5.06 -47.68 59.37
C ARG A 15 4.39 -46.28 59.43
N ARG A 16 5.11 -45.20 59.80
CA ARG A 16 4.47 -43.89 60.07
C ARG A 16 5.13 -42.66 59.43
N THR A 17 5.94 -42.83 58.39
CA THR A 17 6.61 -41.70 57.71
C THR A 17 6.44 -41.77 56.20
N PHE A 18 5.18 -41.81 55.75
CA PHE A 18 4.82 -41.68 54.33
C PHE A 18 3.73 -40.61 54.09
N LEU A 19 3.78 -39.51 54.84
CA LEU A 19 2.98 -38.30 54.62
C LEU A 19 3.85 -37.07 54.90
N GLY A 20 4.81 -36.80 54.00
CA GLY A 20 5.75 -35.68 54.16
C GLY A 20 6.58 -35.39 52.92
N GLY A 21 5.98 -35.45 51.73
CA GLY A 21 6.70 -35.19 50.48
C GLY A 21 5.78 -35.02 49.27
N ALA A 22 5.04 -33.91 49.21
CA ALA A 22 4.32 -33.50 48.00
C ALA A 22 4.06 -31.97 47.99
N LEU A 23 5.09 -31.18 48.28
CA LEU A 23 5.08 -29.72 48.10
C LEU A 23 6.35 -29.29 47.36
N ALA A 24 6.36 -29.49 46.04
CA ALA A 24 7.15 -28.75 45.04
C ALA A 24 7.11 -29.54 43.72
N GLY A 25 6.26 -29.12 42.79
CA GLY A 25 6.21 -29.76 41.47
C GLY A 25 4.97 -29.47 40.62
N SER A 26 4.04 -28.65 41.09
CA SER A 26 2.92 -28.13 40.30
C SER A 26 3.26 -26.78 39.64
N LEU A 27 4.46 -26.67 39.06
CA LEU A 27 4.79 -25.57 38.16
C LEU A 27 4.55 -26.02 36.71
N LEU A 28 3.32 -25.77 36.26
CA LEU A 28 2.99 -25.35 34.89
C LEU A 28 3.75 -26.06 33.75
N ALA A 29 3.54 -27.37 33.60
CA ALA A 29 3.65 -27.99 32.29
C ALA A 29 2.34 -27.79 31.51
N LEU A 30 1.97 -26.53 31.28
CA LEU A 30 1.23 -26.19 30.09
C LEU A 30 2.26 -26.24 28.97
N PRO A 31 2.19 -27.14 27.98
CA PRO A 31 2.67 -26.81 26.66
C PRO A 31 1.71 -25.74 26.12
N GLY A 32 1.78 -24.55 26.71
CA GLY A 32 1.41 -23.32 26.06
C GLY A 32 2.44 -23.16 24.95
N CYS A 33 2.25 -23.91 23.87
CA CYS A 33 2.53 -23.37 22.56
C CYS A 33 1.67 -22.11 22.47
N SER A 34 2.23 -21.01 22.96
CA SER A 34 1.93 -19.70 22.47
C SER A 34 2.22 -19.76 20.98
N SER A 35 1.24 -20.23 20.21
CA SER A 35 0.93 -19.58 18.96
C SER A 35 0.50 -18.16 19.35
N PHE A 36 1.47 -17.34 19.73
CA PHE A 36 1.45 -15.96 19.30
C PHE A 36 1.46 -16.11 17.79
N GLY A 37 0.26 -16.14 17.20
CA GLY A 37 0.03 -16.45 15.80
C GLY A 37 1.01 -15.61 15.01
N GLY A 38 2.07 -16.27 14.53
CA GLY A 38 3.20 -15.62 13.92
C GLY A 38 2.67 -14.95 12.68
N PHE A 39 2.45 -13.65 12.76
CA PHE A 39 2.00 -12.87 11.65
C PHE A 39 2.93 -13.12 10.47
N SER A 40 2.38 -13.63 9.36
CA SER A 40 3.19 -13.83 8.17
C SER A 40 3.67 -12.48 7.66
N LEU A 41 4.92 -12.38 7.25
CA LEU A 41 5.42 -11.17 6.56
C LEU A 41 4.59 -10.87 5.31
N THR A 42 4.06 -11.91 4.66
CA THR A 42 3.12 -11.77 3.55
C THR A 42 1.84 -11.07 3.98
N ASP A 43 1.30 -11.42 5.15
CA ASP A 43 0.10 -10.77 5.68
C ASP A 43 0.39 -9.33 6.09
N ALA A 44 1.58 -9.06 6.63
CA ALA A 44 2.02 -7.71 6.95
C ALA A 44 2.12 -6.82 5.71
N VAL A 45 2.74 -7.32 4.63
CA VAL A 45 2.83 -6.59 3.34
C VAL A 45 1.45 -6.38 2.74
N ARG A 46 0.58 -7.41 2.75
CA ARG A 46 -0.80 -7.28 2.26
C ARG A 46 -1.58 -6.24 3.08
N ARG A 47 -1.44 -6.26 4.40
CA ARG A 47 -2.10 -5.30 5.28
C ARG A 47 -1.56 -3.89 5.08
N LEU A 48 -0.25 -3.74 4.91
CA LEU A 48 0.39 -2.46 4.59
C LEU A 48 -0.18 -1.89 3.31
N LEU A 49 -0.21 -2.68 2.24
CA LEU A 49 -0.75 -2.25 0.94
C LEU A 49 -2.23 -1.88 1.04
N TYR A 50 -3.03 -2.66 1.76
CA TYR A 50 -4.44 -2.38 1.95
C TYR A 50 -4.65 -1.04 2.66
N VAL A 51 -4.00 -0.83 3.82
CA VAL A 51 -4.13 0.42 4.59
C VAL A 51 -3.56 1.62 3.82
N SER A 52 -2.44 1.44 3.10
CA SER A 52 -1.86 2.49 2.26
C SER A 52 -2.80 2.88 1.12
N SER A 53 -3.45 1.90 0.49
CA SER A 53 -4.44 2.16 -0.58
C SER A 53 -5.67 2.90 -0.05
N GLU A 54 -6.20 2.47 1.10
CA GLU A 54 -7.37 3.09 1.72
C GLU A 54 -7.10 4.55 2.07
N GLN A 55 -5.99 4.83 2.77
CA GLN A 55 -5.59 6.19 3.13
C GLN A 55 -5.29 7.05 1.89
N ALA A 56 -4.62 6.48 0.88
CA ALA A 56 -4.34 7.20 -0.35
C ALA A 56 -5.64 7.59 -1.06
N PHE A 57 -6.60 6.68 -1.25
CA PHE A 57 -7.87 7.01 -1.89
C PHE A 57 -8.71 8.00 -1.08
N MET A 58 -8.66 7.94 0.26
CA MET A 58 -9.29 8.97 1.11
C MET A 58 -8.68 10.35 0.87
N THR A 59 -7.35 10.44 0.75
CA THR A 59 -6.64 11.70 0.47
C THR A 59 -6.90 12.19 -0.96
N LEU A 60 -6.90 11.29 -1.94
CA LEU A 60 -7.13 11.60 -3.35
C LEU A 60 -8.56 12.09 -3.61
N THR A 61 -9.55 11.55 -2.90
CA THR A 61 -10.96 11.93 -3.07
C THR A 61 -11.39 13.03 -2.09
N ALA A 62 -10.48 13.50 -1.23
CA ALA A 62 -10.77 14.59 -0.31
C ALA A 62 -11.09 15.89 -1.09
N PRO A 63 -12.12 16.65 -0.68
CA PRO A 63 -12.46 17.91 -1.34
C PRO A 63 -11.32 18.93 -1.28
N GLY A 64 -10.94 19.50 -2.43
CA GLY A 64 -10.30 20.81 -2.54
C GLY A 64 -8.78 20.90 -2.33
N GLY A 65 -7.97 19.96 -2.82
CA GLY A 65 -6.53 20.22 -2.81
C GLY A 65 -5.63 19.30 -3.63
N PHE A 66 -5.88 18.00 -3.67
CA PHE A 66 -4.91 17.09 -4.29
C PHE A 66 -4.87 17.21 -5.83
N TRP A 67 -6.05 17.18 -6.47
CA TRP A 67 -6.14 17.24 -7.93
C TRP A 67 -5.78 18.62 -8.48
N ASP A 68 -6.02 19.68 -7.72
CA ASP A 68 -5.69 21.05 -8.13
C ASP A 68 -4.18 21.21 -8.36
N GLU A 69 -3.35 20.65 -7.47
CA GLU A 69 -1.88 20.70 -7.59
C GLU A 69 -1.36 19.81 -8.73
N GLN A 70 -1.97 18.64 -8.93
CA GLN A 70 -1.61 17.73 -10.02
C GLN A 70 -2.04 18.25 -11.40
N VAL A 71 -3.19 18.93 -11.49
CA VAL A 71 -3.68 19.54 -12.74
C VAL A 71 -2.88 20.79 -13.09
N ALA A 72 -2.40 21.55 -12.10
CA ALA A 72 -1.44 22.62 -12.35
C ALA A 72 -0.13 22.09 -12.98
N GLN A 73 0.31 20.89 -12.58
CA GLN A 73 1.47 20.21 -13.16
C GLN A 73 1.20 19.59 -14.54
N LEU A 74 -0.04 19.18 -14.85
CA LEU A 74 -0.44 18.72 -16.18
C LEU A 74 -0.08 19.73 -17.26
N GLY A 75 -0.15 21.03 -16.91
CA GLY A 75 0.24 22.16 -17.74
C GLY A 75 -0.41 22.10 -19.12
N LEU A 76 -1.54 22.81 -19.32
CA LEU A 76 -2.18 22.93 -20.65
C LEU A 76 -1.19 23.17 -21.81
N ALA A 77 -0.05 23.83 -21.53
CA ALA A 77 1.03 24.03 -22.49
C ALA A 77 1.61 22.73 -23.09
N ASN A 78 1.72 21.65 -22.31
CA ASN A 78 2.11 20.33 -22.81
C ASN A 78 0.98 19.65 -23.60
N LEU A 79 -0.28 19.92 -23.23
CA LEU A 79 -1.47 19.35 -23.89
C LEU A 79 -1.79 20.01 -25.24
N LEU A 80 -1.46 21.29 -25.41
CA LEU A 80 -1.79 22.07 -26.61
C LEU A 80 -0.70 22.08 -27.68
N GLY A 81 0.46 21.48 -27.39
CA GLY A 81 1.60 21.45 -28.30
C GLY A 81 2.23 22.84 -28.52
N THR A 82 3.48 22.83 -28.98
CA THR A 82 4.33 24.01 -29.14
C THR A 82 3.90 24.99 -30.24
N ARG A 83 2.80 24.73 -30.97
CA ARG A 83 2.38 25.51 -32.17
C ARG A 83 1.03 26.23 -32.04
N GLY A 84 0.59 26.57 -30.83
CA GLY A 84 -0.70 27.23 -30.58
C GLY A 84 -0.62 28.70 -30.14
N THR A 85 0.12 29.56 -30.84
CA THR A 85 0.40 30.95 -30.40
C THR A 85 -0.80 31.91 -30.38
N VAL A 86 -1.90 31.60 -31.08
CA VAL A 86 -3.09 32.48 -31.14
C VAL A 86 -4.19 32.06 -30.16
N LEU A 87 -4.38 30.76 -29.92
CA LEU A 87 -5.35 30.25 -28.94
C LEU A 87 -4.82 30.36 -27.49
N SER A 88 -3.51 30.47 -27.30
CA SER A 88 -2.87 30.62 -25.99
C SER A 88 -3.44 31.78 -25.17
N GLY A 89 -3.84 32.91 -25.77
CA GLY A 89 -4.39 34.06 -25.03
C GLY A 89 -5.78 33.82 -24.41
N ILE A 90 -6.63 33.01 -25.05
CA ILE A 90 -7.96 32.64 -24.53
C ILE A 90 -7.83 31.48 -23.54
N LEU A 91 -6.97 30.51 -23.85
CA LEU A 91 -6.71 29.31 -23.04
C LEU A 91 -5.87 29.60 -21.78
N THR A 92 -5.18 30.74 -21.72
CA THR A 92 -4.46 31.20 -20.52
C THR A 92 -5.32 32.01 -19.56
N SER A 93 -6.57 32.34 -19.94
CA SER A 93 -7.50 33.06 -19.06
C SER A 93 -7.75 32.27 -17.78
N SER A 94 -7.76 32.96 -16.64
CA SER A 94 -8.01 32.35 -15.32
C SER A 94 -9.34 31.59 -15.29
N LEU A 95 -10.36 32.11 -15.97
CA LEU A 95 -11.67 31.47 -16.06
C LEU A 95 -11.65 30.15 -16.84
N PHE A 96 -10.90 30.07 -17.96
CA PHE A 96 -10.78 28.82 -18.71
C PHE A 96 -10.00 27.77 -17.92
N LYS A 97 -8.89 28.19 -17.28
CA LYS A 97 -8.10 27.33 -16.39
C LYS A 97 -8.93 26.75 -15.26
N SER A 98 -9.64 27.59 -14.51
CA SER A 98 -10.46 27.12 -13.37
C SER A 98 -11.59 26.18 -13.79
N ARG A 99 -12.20 26.39 -14.97
CA ARG A 99 -13.22 25.46 -15.49
C ARG A 99 -12.62 24.13 -15.93
N LEU A 100 -11.45 24.18 -16.57
CA LEU A 100 -10.76 22.97 -17.01
C LEU A 100 -10.21 22.18 -15.82
N GLU A 101 -9.66 22.87 -14.82
CA GLU A 101 -9.24 22.30 -13.54
C GLU A 101 -10.40 21.57 -12.85
N GLY A 102 -11.56 22.21 -12.72
CA GLY A 102 -12.75 21.56 -12.14
C GLY A 102 -13.19 20.32 -12.92
N ALA A 103 -13.26 20.40 -14.26
CA ALA A 103 -13.63 19.25 -15.07
C ALA A 103 -12.63 18.09 -14.97
N PHE A 104 -11.32 18.39 -14.88
CA PHE A 104 -10.30 17.37 -14.69
C PHE A 104 -10.36 16.77 -13.29
N ALA A 105 -10.59 17.58 -12.26
CA ALA A 105 -10.74 17.11 -10.88
C ALA A 105 -11.90 16.13 -10.76
N ASP A 106 -13.06 16.44 -11.34
CA ASP A 106 -14.24 15.55 -11.33
C ASP A 106 -13.92 14.19 -11.98
N ILE A 107 -13.29 14.19 -13.17
CA ILE A 107 -12.91 12.95 -13.87
C ILE A 107 -11.85 12.16 -13.08
N ALA A 108 -10.92 12.85 -12.44
CA ALA A 108 -9.88 12.21 -11.65
C ALA A 108 -10.43 11.58 -10.37
N ILE A 109 -11.40 12.23 -9.71
CA ILE A 109 -12.14 11.67 -8.57
C ILE A 109 -12.87 10.40 -9.00
N GLU A 110 -13.64 10.46 -10.10
CA GLU A 110 -14.36 9.29 -10.61
C GLU A 110 -13.40 8.16 -11.02
N GLY A 111 -12.28 8.50 -11.66
CA GLY A 111 -11.22 7.54 -11.99
C GLY A 111 -10.62 6.88 -10.75
N ALA A 112 -10.36 7.63 -9.68
CA ALA A 112 -9.86 7.11 -8.42
C ALA A 112 -10.88 6.19 -7.72
N GLU A 113 -12.16 6.54 -7.73
CA GLU A 113 -13.24 5.71 -7.18
C GLU A 113 -13.35 4.36 -7.90
N ARG A 114 -13.16 4.34 -9.22
CA ARG A 114 -13.12 3.10 -10.03
C ARG A 114 -11.84 2.29 -9.80
N ALA A 115 -10.70 2.95 -9.55
CA ALA A 115 -9.43 2.28 -9.27
C ALA A 115 -9.41 1.56 -7.91
N ALA A 116 -10.03 2.15 -6.89
CA ALA A 116 -10.01 1.64 -5.53
C ALA A 116 -10.33 0.13 -5.40
N PRO A 117 -11.45 -0.39 -5.97
CA PRO A 117 -11.75 -1.82 -5.89
C PRO A 117 -10.72 -2.69 -6.62
N LEU A 118 -10.16 -2.21 -7.74
CA LEU A 118 -9.17 -2.96 -8.52
C LEU A 118 -7.85 -3.13 -7.77
N VAL A 119 -7.39 -2.06 -7.13
CA VAL A 119 -6.20 -2.10 -6.27
C VAL A 119 -6.45 -3.01 -5.08
N ALA A 120 -7.61 -2.89 -4.43
CA ALA A 120 -7.97 -3.75 -3.30
C ALA A 120 -8.02 -5.25 -3.67
N ASP A 121 -8.57 -5.57 -4.84
CA ASP A 121 -8.59 -6.94 -5.36
C ASP A 121 -7.18 -7.43 -5.72
N ALA A 122 -6.38 -6.61 -6.37
CA ALA A 122 -4.99 -6.96 -6.68
C ALA A 122 -4.20 -7.30 -5.41
N VAL A 123 -4.33 -6.50 -4.34
CA VAL A 123 -3.69 -6.76 -3.04
C VAL A 123 -4.10 -8.11 -2.43
N ARG A 124 -5.37 -8.54 -2.63
CA ARG A 124 -5.85 -9.84 -2.13
C ARG A 124 -5.25 -11.01 -2.89
N VAL A 125 -5.17 -10.91 -4.22
CA VAL A 125 -4.86 -12.04 -5.11
C VAL A 125 -3.37 -12.14 -5.44
N ILE A 126 -2.61 -11.06 -5.30
CA ILE A 126 -1.19 -11.03 -5.64
C ILE A 126 -0.37 -12.03 -4.78
N GLY A 127 0.47 -12.79 -5.46
CA GLY A 127 1.45 -13.68 -4.82
C GLY A 127 2.68 -12.88 -4.38
N ILE A 128 3.01 -12.92 -3.09
CA ILE A 128 4.19 -12.24 -2.53
C ILE A 128 5.27 -13.29 -2.27
N GLN A 129 6.26 -13.37 -3.17
CA GLN A 129 7.29 -14.41 -3.14
C GLN A 129 8.43 -14.11 -2.17
N ASN A 130 8.74 -12.83 -1.94
CA ASN A 130 9.81 -12.39 -1.03
C ASN A 130 9.34 -11.25 -0.12
N ALA A 131 8.43 -11.59 0.80
CA ALA A 131 7.84 -10.62 1.72
C ALA A 131 8.91 -9.94 2.62
N LEU A 132 9.98 -10.65 2.98
CA LEU A 132 11.06 -10.10 3.79
C LEU A 132 11.79 -8.95 3.07
N ALA A 133 12.05 -9.10 1.77
CA ALA A 133 12.67 -8.03 0.99
C ALA A 133 11.76 -6.81 0.82
N LEU A 134 10.44 -7.01 0.76
CA LEU A 134 9.49 -5.89 0.72
C LEU A 134 9.39 -5.18 2.08
N VAL A 135 9.41 -5.93 3.18
CA VAL A 135 9.41 -5.37 4.53
C VAL A 135 10.68 -4.55 4.79
N ASN A 136 11.86 -5.08 4.45
CA ASN A 136 13.14 -4.39 4.66
C ASN A 136 13.54 -3.44 3.50
N GLY A 137 12.66 -3.28 2.51
CA GLY A 137 12.95 -2.48 1.33
C GLY A 137 12.86 -0.97 1.59
N GLU A 138 13.01 -0.22 0.50
CA GLU A 138 12.78 1.22 0.48
C GLU A 138 11.38 1.60 1.01
N PRO A 139 11.15 2.86 1.43
CA PRO A 139 9.88 3.29 2.04
C PRO A 139 8.62 3.03 1.19
N THR A 140 8.77 2.84 -0.11
CA THR A 140 7.66 2.58 -1.06
C THR A 140 7.76 1.21 -1.73
N ALA A 141 8.54 0.27 -1.17
CA ALA A 141 8.88 -1.00 -1.81
C ALA A 141 7.64 -1.87 -2.09
N ALA A 142 6.67 -1.91 -1.18
CA ALA A 142 5.46 -2.72 -1.39
C ALA A 142 4.59 -2.12 -2.50
N THR A 143 4.41 -0.80 -2.52
CA THR A 143 3.64 -0.07 -3.53
C THR A 143 4.29 -0.22 -4.91
N ALA A 144 5.62 -0.09 -4.98
CA ALA A 144 6.36 -0.31 -6.22
C ALA A 144 6.19 -1.74 -6.74
N PHE A 145 6.24 -2.73 -5.84
CA PHE A 145 5.96 -4.13 -6.19
C PHE A 145 4.52 -4.31 -6.71
N LEU A 146 3.52 -3.74 -6.03
CA LEU A 146 2.13 -3.83 -6.46
C LEU A 146 1.93 -3.19 -7.84
N ARG A 147 2.46 -1.99 -8.05
CA ARG A 147 2.42 -1.28 -9.34
C ARG A 147 2.99 -2.11 -10.48
N GLN A 148 4.16 -2.72 -10.26
CA GLN A 148 4.80 -3.58 -11.25
C GLN A 148 3.96 -4.81 -11.62
N ASN A 149 3.25 -5.39 -10.65
CA ASN A 149 2.42 -6.57 -10.88
C ASN A 149 1.05 -6.25 -11.48
N MET A 150 0.51 -5.04 -11.25
CA MET A 150 -0.75 -4.61 -11.87
C MET A 150 -0.59 -4.17 -13.33
N GLY A 151 0.63 -3.83 -13.76
CA GLY A 151 0.90 -3.43 -15.15
C GLY A 151 0.08 -2.21 -15.57
N THR A 152 -0.36 -2.18 -16.83
CA THR A 152 -1.16 -1.08 -17.39
C THR A 152 -2.67 -1.24 -17.15
N THR A 153 -3.12 -2.35 -16.55
CA THR A 153 -4.55 -2.69 -16.39
C THR A 153 -5.31 -1.68 -15.52
N LEU A 154 -4.62 -1.01 -14.59
CA LEU A 154 -5.24 0.03 -13.78
C LEU A 154 -5.69 1.23 -14.63
N VAL A 155 -4.88 1.64 -15.60
CA VAL A 155 -5.12 2.83 -16.44
C VAL A 155 -6.39 2.69 -17.28
N GLU A 156 -6.57 1.53 -17.91
CA GLU A 156 -7.69 1.26 -18.83
C GLU A 156 -9.03 1.17 -18.09
N ALA A 157 -9.01 0.66 -16.86
CA ALA A 157 -10.21 0.49 -16.05
C ALA A 157 -10.63 1.78 -15.31
N MET A 158 -9.68 2.72 -15.09
CA MET A 158 -9.98 4.01 -14.47
C MET A 158 -10.75 4.97 -15.39
N VAL A 159 -10.51 4.91 -16.71
CA VAL A 159 -11.16 5.84 -17.65
C VAL A 159 -11.62 5.09 -18.91
N PRO A 160 -12.71 4.30 -18.82
CA PRO A 160 -13.21 3.52 -19.95
C PRO A 160 -13.62 4.41 -21.12
N GLU A 161 -14.06 5.65 -20.88
CA GLU A 161 -14.38 6.62 -21.95
C GLU A 161 -13.14 7.00 -22.77
N LEU A 162 -11.95 7.04 -22.13
CA LEU A 162 -10.69 7.24 -22.85
C LEU A 162 -10.29 5.99 -23.62
N GLY A 163 -10.61 4.78 -23.16
CA GLY A 163 -10.38 3.56 -23.93
C GLY A 163 -11.06 3.60 -25.30
N GLU A 164 -12.32 4.05 -25.32
CA GLU A 164 -13.11 4.22 -26.54
C GLU A 164 -12.58 5.39 -27.41
N ALA A 165 -12.35 6.55 -26.80
CA ALA A 165 -11.83 7.72 -27.50
C ALA A 165 -10.41 7.48 -28.05
N MET A 166 -9.55 6.75 -27.34
CA MET A 166 -8.23 6.34 -27.80
C MET A 166 -8.31 5.37 -28.96
N ARG A 167 -9.24 4.43 -28.95
CA ARG A 167 -9.46 3.50 -30.07
C ARG A 167 -9.87 4.25 -31.33
N ILE A 168 -10.76 5.23 -31.21
CA ILE A 168 -11.21 6.08 -32.32
C ILE A 168 -10.11 7.06 -32.77
N ALA A 169 -9.38 7.69 -31.84
CA ALA A 169 -8.31 8.64 -32.14
C ALA A 169 -7.05 7.96 -32.72
N ASN A 170 -6.84 6.68 -32.42
CA ASN A 170 -5.78 5.87 -33.03
C ASN A 170 -6.16 5.36 -34.43
N GLU A 171 -7.36 5.65 -34.96
CA GLU A 171 -7.60 5.56 -36.40
C GLU A 171 -6.78 6.65 -37.09
N PRO A 172 -5.76 6.30 -37.89
CA PRO A 172 -4.77 7.27 -38.38
C PRO A 172 -5.40 8.45 -39.11
N LEU A 173 -6.46 8.17 -39.88
CA LEU A 173 -7.19 9.17 -40.67
C LEU A 173 -8.00 10.15 -39.80
N VAL A 174 -8.58 9.69 -38.68
CA VAL A 174 -9.39 10.52 -37.79
C VAL A 174 -8.49 11.36 -36.90
N GLY A 175 -7.41 10.77 -36.37
CA GLY A 175 -6.39 11.47 -35.59
C GLY A 175 -5.70 12.58 -36.39
N GLU A 176 -5.25 12.28 -37.62
CA GLU A 176 -4.61 13.27 -38.50
C GLU A 176 -5.59 14.36 -38.96
N LEU A 177 -6.85 14.01 -39.23
CA LEU A 177 -7.87 14.99 -39.61
C LEU A 177 -8.20 15.94 -38.45
N LEU A 178 -8.44 15.43 -37.24
CA LEU A 178 -8.74 16.26 -36.08
C LEU A 178 -7.55 17.12 -35.66
N ALA A 179 -6.33 16.56 -35.67
CA ALA A 179 -5.12 17.33 -35.41
C ALA A 179 -4.86 18.38 -36.49
N GLY A 180 -5.14 18.06 -37.77
CA GLY A 180 -5.01 19.00 -38.88
C GLY A 180 -6.04 20.13 -38.87
N LEU A 181 -7.27 19.86 -38.42
CA LEU A 181 -8.36 20.85 -38.34
C LEU A 181 -8.31 21.71 -37.08
N THR A 182 -7.93 21.13 -35.94
CA THR A 182 -7.98 21.80 -34.62
C THR A 182 -6.61 22.22 -34.08
N GLY A 183 -5.52 21.63 -34.62
CA GLY A 183 -4.16 21.83 -34.12
C GLY A 183 -3.84 21.07 -32.82
N VAL A 184 -4.76 20.24 -32.31
CA VAL A 184 -4.65 19.55 -31.01
C VAL A 184 -4.58 18.03 -31.20
N ASP A 185 -3.59 17.38 -30.59
CA ASP A 185 -3.50 15.91 -30.50
C ASP A 185 -4.33 15.39 -29.32
N VAL A 186 -5.64 15.21 -29.55
CA VAL A 186 -6.59 14.74 -28.52
C VAL A 186 -6.19 13.37 -27.97
N GLY A 187 -5.65 12.47 -28.82
CA GLY A 187 -5.17 11.17 -28.40
C GLY A 187 -3.95 11.26 -27.48
N GLY A 188 -3.02 12.17 -27.78
CA GLY A 188 -1.86 12.46 -26.94
C GLY A 188 -2.26 13.05 -25.58
N VAL A 189 -3.24 13.96 -25.57
CA VAL A 189 -3.81 14.55 -24.36
C VAL A 189 -4.43 13.48 -23.46
N ALA A 190 -5.27 12.62 -24.04
CA ALA A 190 -5.88 11.49 -23.32
C ALA A 190 -4.83 10.58 -22.67
N ARG A 191 -3.81 10.16 -23.43
CA ARG A 191 -2.70 9.32 -22.91
C ARG A 191 -1.90 10.00 -21.81
N SER A 192 -1.66 11.30 -21.93
CA SER A 192 -0.93 12.06 -20.91
C SER A 192 -1.75 12.13 -19.63
N PHE A 193 -3.03 12.46 -19.76
CA PHE A 193 -3.95 12.59 -18.65
C PHE A 193 -4.12 11.27 -17.88
N SER A 194 -4.35 10.16 -18.59
CA SER A 194 -4.43 8.82 -18.00
C SER A 194 -3.18 8.42 -17.21
N ARG A 195 -1.99 8.72 -17.75
CA ARG A 195 -0.71 8.46 -17.05
C ARG A 195 -0.56 9.31 -15.80
N THR A 196 -0.99 10.57 -15.85
CA THR A 196 -0.94 11.44 -14.67
C THR A 196 -1.85 10.97 -13.55
N ILE A 197 -3.07 10.50 -13.86
CA ILE A 197 -3.95 9.91 -12.84
C ILE A 197 -3.29 8.67 -12.22
N ASP A 198 -2.73 7.78 -13.04
CA ASP A 198 -2.01 6.59 -12.57
C ASP A 198 -0.83 6.96 -11.65
N ASP A 199 0.05 7.85 -12.12
CA ASP A 199 1.20 8.32 -11.36
C ASP A 199 0.79 8.99 -10.04
N ALA A 200 -0.31 9.75 -10.05
CA ALA A 200 -0.84 10.40 -8.86
C ALA A 200 -1.28 9.37 -7.80
N ILE A 201 -2.02 8.34 -8.21
CA ILE A 201 -2.47 7.25 -7.32
C ILE A 201 -1.28 6.53 -6.71
N TRP A 202 -0.34 6.07 -7.53
CA TRP A 202 0.83 5.33 -7.05
C TRP A 202 1.74 6.19 -6.18
N THR A 203 1.87 7.48 -6.48
CA THR A 203 2.64 8.42 -5.66
C THR A 203 2.00 8.62 -4.29
N GLN A 204 0.68 8.78 -4.22
CA GLN A 204 0.00 8.90 -2.93
C GLN A 204 0.04 7.60 -2.13
N MET A 205 -0.17 6.45 -2.76
CA MET A 205 -0.01 5.15 -2.08
C MET A 205 1.39 4.96 -1.51
N GLY A 206 2.43 5.33 -2.27
CA GLY A 206 3.82 5.25 -1.80
C GLY A 206 4.09 6.20 -0.62
N ARG A 207 3.51 7.41 -0.64
CA ARG A 207 3.58 8.34 0.49
C ARG A 207 2.94 7.75 1.75
N GLU A 208 1.76 7.15 1.64
CA GLU A 208 1.12 6.53 2.80
C GLU A 208 1.86 5.29 3.29
N GLU A 209 2.44 4.48 2.39
CA GLU A 209 3.32 3.38 2.80
C GLU A 209 4.51 3.89 3.62
N ALA A 210 5.17 4.94 3.14
CA ALA A 210 6.31 5.55 3.82
C ALA A 210 5.90 6.12 5.19
N ASN A 211 4.74 6.79 5.27
CA ASN A 211 4.18 7.33 6.51
C ASN A 211 3.93 6.21 7.53
N ILE A 212 3.33 5.11 7.09
CA ILE A 212 3.05 3.93 7.94
C ILE A 212 4.35 3.30 8.43
N ARG A 213 5.35 3.15 7.57
CA ARG A 213 6.68 2.62 7.97
C ARG A 213 7.40 3.53 8.96
N ALA A 214 7.27 4.85 8.80
CA ALA A 214 7.88 5.83 9.68
C ALA A 214 7.17 5.91 11.05
N ASN A 215 5.84 5.76 11.08
CA ASN A 215 5.05 5.80 12.31
C ASN A 215 3.95 4.72 12.31
N PRO A 216 4.31 3.43 12.50
CA PRO A 216 3.33 2.35 12.43
C PRO A 216 2.32 2.40 13.57
N ARG A 217 2.64 3.08 14.68
CA ARG A 217 1.70 3.28 15.80
C ARG A 217 0.48 4.11 15.41
N ALA A 218 0.60 5.03 14.43
CA ALA A 218 -0.53 5.82 13.94
C ALA A 218 -1.63 4.96 13.31
N THR A 219 -1.28 3.75 12.83
CA THR A 219 -2.25 2.83 12.22
C THR A 219 -3.16 2.14 13.24
N ASN A 220 -2.78 2.12 14.53
CA ASN A 220 -3.41 1.28 15.56
C ASN A 220 -3.53 -0.21 15.18
N ASP A 221 -2.68 -0.68 14.26
CA ASP A 221 -2.72 -2.04 13.74
C ASP A 221 -1.62 -2.91 14.38
N PRO A 222 -1.96 -3.92 15.21
CA PRO A 222 -0.97 -4.74 15.90
C PRO A 222 0.01 -5.46 14.97
N LEU A 223 -0.43 -5.81 13.76
CA LEU A 223 0.39 -6.48 12.76
C LEU A 223 1.44 -5.52 12.18
N LEU A 224 1.02 -4.32 11.77
CA LEU A 224 1.92 -3.30 11.24
C LEU A 224 2.87 -2.77 12.31
N ILE A 225 2.37 -2.57 13.54
CA ILE A 225 3.19 -2.18 14.69
C ILE A 225 4.24 -3.24 15.01
N GLY A 226 3.86 -4.53 14.96
CA GLY A 226 4.78 -5.63 15.24
C GLY A 226 5.92 -5.74 14.22
N VAL A 227 5.63 -5.51 12.93
CA VAL A 227 6.62 -5.66 11.85
C VAL A 227 7.49 -4.41 11.67
N PHE A 228 6.89 -3.22 11.64
CA PHE A 228 7.61 -1.97 11.34
C PHE A 228 8.03 -1.18 12.59
N GLY A 229 7.51 -1.52 13.78
CA GLY A 229 7.70 -0.72 14.99
C GLY A 229 9.14 -0.65 15.50
N ALA A 230 9.90 -1.75 15.38
CA ALA A 230 11.31 -1.78 15.79
C ALA A 230 12.20 -0.92 14.89
N GLU A 231 11.95 -0.95 13.58
CA GLU A 231 12.65 -0.16 12.57
C GLU A 231 12.35 1.34 12.71
N ALA A 232 11.08 1.70 12.93
CA ALA A 232 10.66 3.07 13.19
C ALA A 232 11.32 3.65 14.44
N ALA A 233 11.45 2.85 15.51
CA ALA A 233 12.15 3.27 16.73
C ALA A 233 13.65 3.49 16.51
N ALA A 234 14.28 2.73 15.61
CA ALA A 234 15.71 2.89 15.29
C ALA A 234 16.01 4.14 14.44
N ARG A 235 15.05 4.64 13.65
CA ARG A 235 15.18 5.87 12.84
C ARG A 235 14.90 7.16 13.62
N GLY A 236 14.32 7.06 14.81
CA GLY A 236 13.94 8.21 15.65
C GLY A 236 15.01 8.67 16.65
N TYR A 237 16.24 8.17 16.55
CA TYR A 237 17.41 8.56 17.35
C TYR A 237 18.51 9.16 16.48
#